data_AF-X1RLS5-F1
#
_entry.id   AF-X1RLS5-F1
#
_cell.length_a   1.000
_cell.length_b   1.000
_cell.length_c   1.000
_cell.angle_alpha   90.00
_cell.angle_beta   90.00
_cell.angle_gamma   90.00
#
_symmetry.space_group_name_H-M   'P 1'
#
loop_
_entity.id
_entity.type
_entity.pdbx_description
1 polymer ?
#
loop_
_entity_poly.entity_id
_entity_poly.type
_entity_poly.pdbx_seq_one_letter_code
_entity_poly.pdbx_strand_id
1 'polypeptide(L)' 'GRIMNINSRFTEVFGYTLDEIKGEDIDGGIIHPPDKIEEGKQLAGKVLAEGYSSLETIRKKKDGTLFPVLV' A
#
# COMPACT_ATOMS: atom_id res chain seq x y z
N GLY A 1 -7.77 0.23 5.20
CA GLY A 1 -7.59 0.77 6.56
C GLY A 1 -7.01 2.17 6.50
N ARG A 2 -7.24 3.02 7.51
CA ARG A 2 -6.77 4.42 7.48
C ARG A 2 -5.28 4.53 7.83
N ILE A 3 -4.55 5.34 7.06
CA ILE A 3 -3.13 5.61 7.29
C ILE A 3 -2.96 6.55 8.48
N MET A 4 -2.27 6.09 9.51
CA MET A 4 -1.98 6.90 10.70
C MET A 4 -0.57 7.50 10.67
N ASN A 5 0.38 6.78 10.07
CA ASN A 5 1.78 7.16 9.99
C ASN A 5 2.47 6.46 8.80
N ILE A 6 3.60 6.99 8.35
CA ILE A 6 4.53 6.36 7.40
C ILE A 6 5.98 6.60 7.83
N ASN A 7 6.89 5.74 7.39
CA ASN A 7 8.32 5.96 7.59
C ASN A 7 8.96 6.73 6.41
N SER A 8 10.21 7.16 6.58
CA SER A 8 10.95 7.88 5.53
C SER A 8 11.10 7.06 4.26
N ARG A 9 11.33 5.74 4.39
CA ARG A 9 11.48 4.85 3.23
C ARG A 9 10.22 4.79 2.38
N PHE A 10 9.03 4.84 2.98
CA PHE A 10 7.77 4.92 2.25
C PHE A 10 7.72 6.18 1.39
N THR A 11 8.14 7.32 1.94
CA THR A 11 8.21 8.59 1.19
C THR A 11 9.16 8.48 0.01
N GLU A 12 10.35 7.94 0.22
CA GLU A 12 11.36 7.77 -0.84
C GLU A 12 10.91 6.80 -1.95
N VAL A 13 10.21 5.72 -1.59
CA VAL A 13 9.78 4.70 -2.56
C VAL A 13 8.53 5.14 -3.31
N PHE A 14 7.50 5.59 -2.60
CA PHE A 14 6.18 5.86 -3.16
C PHE A 14 5.96 7.32 -3.55
N GLY A 15 6.78 8.25 -3.07
CA GLY A 15 6.70 9.67 -3.40
C GLY A 15 5.62 10.46 -2.64
N TYR A 16 5.02 9.86 -1.61
CA TYR A 16 4.01 10.51 -0.76
C TYR A 16 4.62 10.99 0.54
N THR A 17 4.29 12.21 0.95
CA THR A 17 4.56 12.68 2.32
C THR A 17 3.47 12.24 3.29
N LEU A 18 3.75 12.24 4.60
CA LEU A 18 2.75 11.87 5.60
C LEU A 18 1.52 12.78 5.53
N ASP A 19 1.73 14.09 5.40
CA ASP A 19 0.66 15.08 5.38
C ASP A 19 -0.30 14.90 4.19
N GLU A 20 0.18 14.33 3.07
CA GLU A 20 -0.63 14.06 1.88
C GLU A 20 -1.54 12.85 2.01
N ILE A 21 -1.17 11.88 2.85
CA ILE A 21 -1.86 10.57 2.85
C ILE A 21 -2.40 10.17 4.23
N LYS A 22 -2.11 10.94 5.27
CA LYS A 22 -2.63 10.67 6.61
C LYS A 22 -4.16 10.77 6.61
N GLY A 23 -4.81 9.72 7.12
CA GLY A 23 -6.27 9.59 7.15
C GLY A 23 -6.87 8.95 5.90
N GLU A 24 -6.12 8.87 4.79
CA GLU A 24 -6.55 8.17 3.58
C GLU A 24 -6.69 6.67 3.81
N ASP A 25 -7.56 6.03 3.02
CA ASP A 25 -7.72 4.58 3.03
C ASP A 25 -6.62 3.94 2.17
N ILE A 26 -5.69 3.23 2.81
CA ILE A 26 -4.60 2.54 2.11
C ILE A 26 -5.13 1.51 1.11
N ASP A 27 -6.25 0.86 1.44
CA ASP A 27 -6.90 -0.16 0.60
C ASP A 27 -7.82 0.47 -0.46
N GLY A 28 -7.91 1.80 -0.49
CA GLY A 28 -8.73 2.59 -1.42
C GLY A 28 -8.08 2.83 -2.79
N GLY A 29 -6.85 2.34 -3.02
CA GLY A 29 -6.17 2.45 -4.31
C GLY A 29 -5.07 3.50 -4.40
N ILE A 30 -4.66 4.08 -3.27
CA ILE A 30 -3.57 5.07 -3.24
C ILE A 30 -2.22 4.48 -3.64
N ILE A 31 -1.93 3.24 -3.20
CA ILE A 31 -0.74 2.47 -3.56
C ILE A 31 -1.04 1.23 -4.42
N HIS A 32 -2.31 0.96 -4.72
CA HIS A 32 -2.70 -0.17 -5.56
C HIS A 32 -3.01 0.31 -6.98
N PRO A 33 -2.53 -0.40 -8.03
CA PRO A 33 -3.12 -0.22 -9.35
C PRO A 33 -4.58 -0.72 -9.35
N PRO A 34 -5.44 -0.21 -10.26
CA PRO A 34 -6.89 -0.46 -10.22
C PRO A 34 -7.26 -1.95 -10.20
N ASP A 35 -6.51 -2.79 -10.89
CA ASP A 35 -6.68 -4.24 -11.00
C ASP A 35 -6.22 -5.02 -9.75
N LYS A 36 -5.56 -4.36 -8.79
CA LYS A 36 -4.98 -4.98 -7.58
C LYS A 36 -5.55 -4.44 -6.27
N ILE A 37 -6.60 -3.62 -6.33
CA ILE A 37 -7.28 -3.10 -5.13
C ILE A 37 -7.85 -4.26 -4.30
N GLU A 38 -8.52 -5.21 -4.96
CA GLU A 38 -9.14 -6.35 -4.27
C GLU A 38 -8.09 -7.30 -3.68
N GLU A 39 -6.99 -7.56 -4.39
CA GLU A 39 -5.84 -8.31 -3.87
C GLU A 39 -5.27 -7.64 -2.61
N GLY A 40 -5.17 -6.31 -2.61
CA GLY A 40 -4.76 -5.52 -1.45
C GLY A 40 -5.63 -5.75 -0.22
N LYS A 41 -6.95 -5.71 -0.39
CA LYS A 41 -7.92 -5.96 0.68
C LYS A 41 -7.82 -7.39 1.22
N GLN A 42 -7.69 -8.36 0.33
CA GLN A 42 -7.53 -9.78 0.72
C GLN A 42 -6.23 -10.00 1.51
N LEU A 43 -5.12 -9.39 1.07
CA LEU A 43 -3.85 -9.42 1.80
C LEU A 43 -3.98 -8.80 3.19
N ALA A 44 -4.64 -7.64 3.31
CA ALA A 44 -4.88 -7.02 4.60
C ALA A 44 -5.67 -7.95 5.53
N GLY A 45 -6.73 -8.60 5.02
CA GLY A 45 -7.48 -9.60 5.77
C GLY A 45 -6.63 -10.81 6.19
N LYS A 46 -5.78 -11.31 5.30
CA LYS A 46 -4.87 -12.42 5.59
C LYS A 46 -3.86 -12.07 6.68
N VAL A 47 -3.22 -10.90 6.60
CA VAL A 47 -2.26 -10.45 7.61
C VAL A 47 -2.95 -10.27 8.97
N LEU A 48 -4.19 -9.80 9.00
CA LEU A 48 -4.96 -9.70 10.24
C LEU A 48 -5.28 -11.07 10.85
N ALA A 49 -5.50 -12.10 10.03
CA ALA A 49 -5.83 -13.45 10.48
C ALA A 49 -4.59 -14.29 10.86
N GLU A 50 -3.53 -14.22 10.06
CA GLU A 50 -2.33 -15.09 10.15
C GLU A 50 -1.10 -14.37 10.70
N GLY A 51 -1.13 -13.04 10.81
CA GLY A 51 -0.05 -12.20 11.33
C GLY A 51 1.04 -11.84 10.33
N TYR A 52 1.13 -12.51 9.18
CA TYR A 52 2.11 -12.21 8.15
C TYR A 52 1.64 -12.60 6.75
N SER A 53 2.27 -12.00 5.75
CA SER A 53 2.19 -12.39 4.34
C SER A 53 3.60 -12.46 3.77
N SER A 54 3.77 -13.25 2.71
CA SER A 54 4.96 -13.21 1.87
C SER A 54 4.51 -13.38 0.42
N LEU A 55 3.99 -12.31 -0.16
CA LEU A 55 3.53 -12.27 -1.55
C LEU A 55 4.23 -11.14 -2.28
N GLU A 56 4.82 -11.46 -3.43
CA GLU A 56 5.27 -10.46 -4.38
C GLU A 56 4.07 -9.93 -5.16
N THR A 57 3.85 -8.62 -5.11
CA THR A 57 2.72 -7.92 -5.75
C THR A 57 3.20 -6.64 -6.44
N ILE A 58 2.36 -6.06 -7.29
CA ILE A 58 2.64 -4.79 -7.96
C ILE A 58 1.93 -3.66 -7.22
N ARG A 59 2.69 -2.61 -6.88
CA ARG A 59 2.18 -1.38 -6.28
C ARG A 59 2.44 -0.18 -7.18
N LYS A 60 1.71 0.90 -6.91
CA LYS A 60 1.71 2.15 -7.67
C LYS A 60 2.27 3.28 -6.82
N LYS A 61 3.23 4.03 -7.37
CA LYS A 61 3.75 5.27 -6.79
C LYS A 61 2.79 6.44 -7.05
N LYS A 62 3.02 7.58 -6.40
CA LYS A 62 2.27 8.82 -6.63
C LYS A 62 2.30 9.29 -8.09
N ASP A 63 3.43 9.12 -8.78
CA ASP A 63 3.60 9.48 -10.19
C ASP A 63 2.94 8.47 -11.17
N GLY A 64 2.31 7.40 -10.65
CA GLY A 64 1.69 6.35 -11.44
C GLY A 64 2.62 5.18 -11.81
N THR A 65 3.92 5.28 -11.51
CA THR A 65 4.88 4.20 -11.79
C THR A 65 4.49 2.93 -11.03
N LEU A 66 4.49 1.81 -11.74
CA LEU A 66 4.25 0.49 -11.17
C LEU A 66 5.56 -0.21 -10.84
N PHE A 67 5.61 -0.91 -9.70
CA PHE A 67 6.81 -1.62 -9.28
C PHE A 67 6.49 -2.81 -8.37
N PRO A 68 7.34 -3.86 -8.36
CA PRO A 68 7.15 -5.01 -7.49
C PRO A 68 7.50 -4.69 -6.03
N VAL A 69 6.72 -5.27 -5.11
CA VAL A 69 6.88 -5.17 -3.65
C VAL A 69 6.61 -6.53 -3.04
N LEU A 70 7.46 -6.95 -2.10
CA LEU A 70 7.21 -8.11 -1.25
C LEU A 70 6.44 -7.67 0.00
N VAL A 71 5.27 -8.27 0.23
CA VAL A 71 4.32 -7.94 1.33
C VAL A 71 4.07 -9.13 2.23
#